data_AF-A0A520EK80-F1
#
_entry.id   AF-A0A520EK80-F1
#
_cell.length_a   1.000
_cell.length_b   1.000
_cell.length_c   1.000
_cell.angle_alpha   90.00
_cell.angle_beta   90.00
_cell.angle_gamma   90.00
#
_symmetry.space_group_name_H-M   'P 1'
#
loop_
_entity.id
_entity.type
_entity.pdbx_description
1 polymer ?
#
loop_
_entity_poly.entity_id
_entity_poly.type
_entity_poly.pdbx_seq_one_letter_code
_entity_poly.pdbx_strand_id
1 'polypeptide(L)' 'MPFSGPIVVGHDGSSFADHALRWALTLAERAHMPVTIVRAWTMRTAPKPKTHEFGYVPPASDYA' A
#
# COMPACT_ATOMS: atom_id res chain seq x y z
N MET A 1 -6.03 -12.07 -19.47
CA MET A 1 -5.62 -10.65 -19.49
C MET A 1 -4.22 -10.56 -18.90
N PRO A 2 -3.18 -10.18 -19.66
CA PRO A 2 -1.91 -9.83 -19.04
C PRO A 2 -2.15 -8.60 -18.15
N PHE A 3 -1.71 -8.65 -16.90
CA PHE A 3 -1.71 -7.48 -16.03
C PHE A 3 -0.79 -6.41 -16.66
N SER A 4 -1.28 -5.19 -16.86
CA SER A 4 -0.53 -4.07 -17.44
C SER A 4 -0.26 -2.92 -16.46
N GLY A 5 -0.62 -3.10 -15.18
CA GLY A 5 -0.48 -2.09 -14.14
C GLY A 5 0.90 -2.12 -13.45
N PRO A 6 1.28 -1.03 -12.75
CA PRO A 6 2.50 -0.99 -11.94
C PRO A 6 2.46 -2.03 -10.81
N ILE A 7 3.64 -2.45 -10.36
CA ILE A 7 3.78 -3.16 -9.08
C ILE A 7 3.71 -2.12 -7.96
N VAL A 8 2.76 -2.26 -7.05
CA VAL A 8 2.62 -1.39 -5.88
C VAL A 8 3.29 -2.03 -4.68
N VAL A 9 4.17 -1.30 -4.00
CA VAL A 9 4.85 -1.78 -2.78
C VAL A 9 4.73 -0.76 -1.65
N GLY A 10 4.33 -1.24 -0.48
CA GLY A 10 4.27 -0.44 0.74
C GLY A 10 5.66 -0.24 1.35
N HIS A 11 5.99 0.98 1.79
CA HIS A 11 7.24 1.26 2.49
C HIS A 11 7.05 2.19 3.70
N ASP A 12 7.24 1.63 4.89
CA ASP A 12 7.11 2.33 6.18
C ASP A 12 8.46 2.77 6.77
N GLY A 13 9.58 2.51 6.10
CA GLY A 13 10.93 2.80 6.59
C GLY A 13 11.59 1.64 7.35
N SER A 14 10.91 0.51 7.57
CA SER A 14 11.47 -0.65 8.24
C SER A 14 12.41 -1.46 7.34
N SER A 15 13.29 -2.26 7.96
CA SER A 15 14.13 -3.22 7.25
C SER A 15 13.33 -4.29 6.50
N PHE A 16 12.13 -4.63 7.00
CA PHE A 16 11.20 -5.53 6.32
C PHE A 16 10.64 -4.89 5.05
N ALA A 17 10.30 -3.60 5.09
CA ALA A 17 9.89 -2.84 3.90
C ALA A 17 11.03 -2.75 2.86
N ASP A 18 12.29 -2.64 3.28
CA ASP A 18 13.42 -2.70 2.35
C ASP A 18 13.56 -4.07 1.67
N HIS A 19 13.22 -5.15 2.37
CA HIS A 19 13.19 -6.49 1.77
C HIS A 19 12.06 -6.61 0.73
N ALA A 20 10.86 -6.13 1.07
CA ALA A 20 9.72 -6.09 0.16
C ALA A 20 10.01 -5.24 -1.10
N LEU A 21 10.63 -4.07 -0.93
CA LEU A 21 11.03 -3.20 -2.04
C LEU A 21 12.04 -3.88 -2.96
N ARG A 22 13.06 -4.54 -2.41
CA ARG A 22 14.04 -5.31 -3.22
C ARG A 22 13.35 -6.39 -4.06
N TRP A 23 12.39 -7.10 -3.47
CA TRP A 23 11.62 -8.10 -4.19
C TRP A 23 10.79 -7.48 -5.32
N ALA A 24 10.08 -6.38 -5.03
CA ALA A 24 9.25 -5.67 -6.01
C ALA A 24 10.07 -5.16 -7.20
N LEU A 25 11.26 -4.58 -6.94
CA LEU A 25 12.18 -4.14 -7.99
C LEU A 25 12.69 -5.29 -8.85
N THR A 26 13.05 -6.42 -8.23
CA THR A 26 13.48 -7.64 -8.95
C THR A 26 12.38 -8.18 -9.86
N LEU A 27 11.13 -8.18 -9.39
CA LEU A 27 9.99 -8.62 -10.20
C LEU A 27 9.70 -7.62 -11.33
N ALA A 28 9.74 -6.32 -11.04
CA ALA A 28 9.52 -5.24 -12.00
C ALA A 28 10.50 -5.29 -13.17
N GLU A 29 11.78 -5.55 -12.88
CA GLU A 29 12.82 -5.73 -13.90
C GLU A 29 12.48 -6.88 -14.86
N ARG A 30 12.08 -8.04 -14.32
CA ARG A 30 11.70 -9.22 -15.13
C ARG A 30 10.43 -8.98 -15.94
N ALA A 31 9.46 -8.30 -15.33
CA ALA A 31 8.15 -8.03 -15.93
C ALA A 31 8.12 -6.79 -16.85
N HIS A 32 9.20 -6.01 -16.89
CA HIS A 32 9.27 -4.73 -17.61
C HIS A 32 8.14 -3.77 -17.17
N MET A 33 7.88 -3.71 -15.86
CA MET A 33 6.81 -2.92 -15.28
C MET A 33 7.36 -1.83 -14.35
N PRO A 34 6.72 -0.67 -14.24
CA PRO A 34 7.08 0.34 -13.25
C PRO A 34 6.73 -0.11 -11.83
N VAL A 35 7.46 0.42 -10.84
CA VAL A 35 7.15 0.25 -9.41
C VAL A 35 6.59 1.56 -8.85
N THR A 36 5.48 1.48 -8.12
CA THR A 36 4.94 2.58 -7.32
C THR A 36 5.14 2.28 -5.84
N ILE A 37 5.93 3.13 -5.18
CA ILE A 37 6.19 3.02 -3.74
C ILE A 37 5.14 3.85 -2.99
N VAL A 38 4.47 3.25 -2.02
CA VAL A 38 3.40 3.89 -1.25
C VAL A 38 3.75 3.86 0.23
N ARG A 39 3.59 5.00 0.91
CA ARG A 39 3.59 5.06 2.37
C ARG A 39 2.19 5.39 2.86
N ALA A 40 1.59 4.45 3.58
CA ALA A 40 0.31 4.67 4.25
C ALA A 40 0.55 5.34 5.62
N TRP A 41 -0.31 6.28 5.97
CA TRP A 41 -0.32 6.95 7.26
C TRP A 41 -1.77 7.26 7.63
N THR A 42 -2.03 7.44 8.92
CA THR A 42 -3.35 7.83 9.43
C THR A 42 -3.22 9.04 10.35
N MET A 43 -4.21 9.93 10.31
CA MET A 43 -4.34 10.97 11.32
C MET A 43 -4.91 10.34 12.59
N ARG A 44 -4.14 10.29 13.67
CA ARG A 44 -4.59 9.69 14.94
C ARG A 44 -5.82 10.39 15.54
N THR A 45 -6.02 11.65 15.18
CA THR A 45 -7.12 12.51 15.66
C THR A 45 -8.31 12.54 14.70
N ALA A 46 -8.24 11.88 13.54
CA ALA A 46 -9.38 11.85 12.63
C ALA A 46 -10.56 11.08 13.26
N PRO A 47 -11.81 11.53 13.03
CA PRO A 47 -12.99 10.76 13.42
C PRO A 47 -12.92 9.35 12.83
N LYS A 48 -13.19 8.36 13.68
CA LYS A 48 -13.31 6.97 13.23
C LYS A 48 -14.79 6.68 13.00
N PRO A 49 -15.19 6.21 11.81
CA PRO A 49 -16.56 5.82 11.57
C PRO A 49 -16.92 4.59 12.43
N LYS A 50 -18.21 4.41 12.70
CA LYS A 50 -18.70 3.30 13.54
C LYS A 50 -18.37 1.92 12.96
N THR A 51 -18.12 1.85 11.66
CA THR A 51 -17.74 0.65 10.90
C THR A 51 -16.25 0.31 10.99
N HIS A 52 -15.44 1.13 11.67
CA HIS A 52 -14.01 0.88 11.80
C HIS A 52 -13.72 -0.31 12.74
N GLU A 53 -13.07 -1.34 12.20
CA GLU A 53 -12.58 -2.51 12.94
C GLU A 53 -11.11 -2.81 12.60
N PHE A 54 -10.41 -3.57 13.45
CA PHE A 54 -9.01 -3.91 13.22
C PHE A 54 -8.85 -4.72 11.93
N GLY A 55 -7.98 -4.26 11.02
CA GLY A 55 -7.73 -4.90 9.73
C GLY A 55 -8.68 -4.47 8.60
N TYR A 56 -9.65 -3.61 8.88
CA TYR A 56 -10.57 -3.06 7.88
C TYR A 56 -10.36 -1.55 7.76
N VAL A 57 -10.26 -1.05 6.53
CA VAL A 57 -10.31 0.39 6.24
C VAL A 57 -11.71 0.70 5.72
N PRO A 58 -12.55 1.40 6.51
CA PRO A 58 -13.89 1.79 6.07
C PRO A 58 -13.86 2.61 4.79
N PRO A 59 -14.92 2.53 3.96
CA PRO A 59 -15.02 3.35 2.76
C PRO A 59 -15.11 4.84 3.13
N ALA A 60 -14.66 5.71 2.21
CA ALA A 60 -14.67 7.15 2.43
C ALA A 60 -16.06 7.71 2.75
N SER A 61 -17.13 7.08 2.24
CA SER A 61 -18.53 7.43 2.52
C SER A 61 -18.92 7.35 4.00
N ASP A 62 -18.19 6.58 4.80
CA ASP A 62 -18.50 6.39 6.21
C ASP A 62 -17.92 7.50 7.09
N TYR A 63 -16.95 8.24 6.57
CA TYR A 63 -16.32 9.39 7.22
C TYR A 63 -17.16 10.65 6.95
N ALA A 64 -18.22 10.85 7.74
CA ALA A 64 -19.07 12.04 7.72
C ALA A 64 -18.43 13.24 8.43
#